data_AF-A0A2D6LS27-F1
#
_entry.id   AF-A0A2D6LS27-F1
#
_cell.length_a   1.000
_cell.length_b   1.000
_cell.length_c   1.000
_cell.angle_alpha   90.00
_cell.angle_beta   90.00
_cell.angle_gamma   90.00
#
_symmetry.space_group_name_H-M   'P 1'
#
loop_
_entity.id
_entity.type
_entity.pdbx_description
1 polymer ?
#
loop_
_entity_poly.entity_id
_entity_poly.type
_entity_poly.pdbx_seq_one_letter_code
_entity_poly.pdbx_strand_id
1 'polypeptide(L)'
;MSKPDLEEVFNKLLSAGQAFVFFRLPKKKTVHCHFQEDASLTLTDDLKIKGFLMSRFDSPLPAAYISNKNHLKFEYEPPSFEPKDQIASIHSKNKTSFVNMVNITKKAIASGRLKKLVVASKITLNQKVENLQFFSHLLTLYPNAMVYFWHHPKGETWIGASPEQLFSVQSSRLITMALAGTLPYNIHEVYD
;
A
#
# COMPACT_ATOMS: atom_id res chain seq x y z
N MET A 1 4.17 32.80 3.58
CA MET A 1 3.60 31.71 2.75
C MET A 1 2.91 30.75 3.69
N SER A 2 1.63 30.43 3.47
CA SER A 2 0.93 29.39 4.23
C SER A 2 1.63 28.05 4.03
N LYS A 3 1.58 27.18 5.04
CA LYS A 3 2.04 25.80 4.87
C LYS A 3 1.17 25.12 3.79
N PRO A 4 1.77 24.33 2.89
CA PRO A 4 0.99 23.63 1.87
C PRO A 4 0.01 22.66 2.52
N ASP A 5 -1.24 22.71 2.07
CA ASP A 5 -2.30 21.80 2.50
C ASP A 5 -2.22 20.46 1.74
N LEU A 6 -2.44 19.35 2.44
CA LEU A 6 -2.31 18.01 1.85
C LEU A 6 -3.35 17.78 0.77
N GLU A 7 -4.60 18.15 1.01
CA GLU A 7 -5.71 17.91 0.09
C GLU A 7 -5.55 18.79 -1.16
N GLU A 8 -5.18 20.05 -0.98
CA GLU A 8 -4.88 20.98 -2.07
C GLU A 8 -3.77 20.43 -2.97
N VAL A 9 -2.64 20.02 -2.39
CA VAL A 9 -1.51 19.47 -3.16
C VAL A 9 -1.90 18.17 -3.85
N PHE A 10 -2.60 17.26 -3.17
CA PHE A 10 -3.05 16.00 -3.75
C PHE A 10 -3.93 16.24 -4.99
N ASN A 11 -4.94 17.09 -4.87
CA ASN A 11 -5.86 17.40 -5.96
C ASN A 11 -5.15 18.12 -7.12
N LYS A 12 -4.19 19.01 -6.81
CA LYS A 12 -3.38 19.69 -7.82
C LYS A 12 -2.53 18.71 -8.61
N LEU A 13 -1.80 17.80 -7.95
CA LEU A 13 -0.94 16.82 -8.62
C LEU A 13 -1.75 15.85 -9.47
N LEU A 14 -2.91 15.40 -8.95
CA LEU A 14 -3.80 14.49 -9.67
C LEU A 14 -4.44 15.15 -10.90
N SER A 15 -4.95 16.38 -10.78
CA SER A 15 -5.55 17.11 -11.90
C SER A 15 -4.52 17.54 -12.96
N ALA A 16 -3.28 17.79 -12.55
CA ALA A 16 -2.16 18.06 -13.45
C ALA A 16 -1.61 16.80 -14.15
N GLY A 17 -2.11 15.60 -13.82
CA GLY A 17 -1.62 14.34 -14.39
C GLY A 17 -0.14 14.10 -14.09
N GLN A 18 0.34 14.46 -12.90
CA GLN A 18 1.72 14.28 -12.49
C GLN A 18 1.94 12.93 -11.82
N ALA A 19 3.15 12.38 -11.92
CA ALA A 19 3.53 11.21 -11.13
C ALA A 19 3.82 11.64 -9.69
N PHE A 20 3.21 10.97 -8.72
CA PHE A 20 3.44 11.27 -7.31
C PHE A 20 3.21 10.05 -6.41
N VAL A 21 3.75 10.14 -5.20
CA VAL A 21 3.47 9.22 -4.12
C VAL A 21 3.31 9.97 -2.82
N PHE A 22 2.16 9.78 -2.17
CA PHE A 22 1.97 10.13 -0.77
C PHE A 22 2.21 8.90 0.08
N PHE A 23 2.92 9.02 1.20
CA PHE A 23 3.11 7.91 2.12
C PHE A 23 3.34 8.35 3.56
N ARG A 24 2.95 7.49 4.50
CA ARG A 24 3.17 7.63 5.93
C ARG A 24 3.79 6.36 6.47
N LEU A 25 4.90 6.49 7.19
CA LEU A 25 5.53 5.36 7.88
C LEU A 25 4.72 4.94 9.12
N PRO A 26 4.82 3.67 9.56
CA PRO A 26 4.14 3.19 10.77
C PRO A 26 4.33 4.10 11.97
N LYS A 27 3.24 4.37 12.70
CA LYS A 27 3.20 5.16 13.94
C LYS A 27 3.69 6.61 13.81
N LYS A 28 3.84 7.14 12.59
CA LYS A 28 4.21 8.54 12.35
C LYS A 28 2.98 9.40 12.11
N LYS A 29 3.08 10.68 12.46
CA LYS A 29 2.07 11.72 12.13
C LYS A 29 2.38 12.47 10.84
N THR A 30 3.57 12.29 10.27
CA THR A 30 3.98 13.00 9.06
C THR A 30 3.65 12.18 7.80
N VAL A 31 2.91 12.80 6.87
CA VAL A 31 2.73 12.31 5.50
C VAL A 31 3.78 12.95 4.60
N HIS A 32 4.46 12.14 3.82
CA HIS A 32 5.46 12.55 2.84
C HIS A 32 4.84 12.53 1.45
N CYS A 33 5.22 13.47 0.59
CA CYS A 33 4.90 13.44 -0.83
C CYS A 33 6.17 13.57 -1.67
N HIS A 34 6.44 12.60 -2.55
CA HIS A 34 7.41 12.76 -3.63
C HIS A 34 6.66 12.91 -4.95
N PHE A 35 7.10 13.80 -5.84
CA PHE A 35 6.42 14.03 -7.12
C PHE A 35 7.38 14.40 -8.25
N GLN A 36 6.94 14.20 -9.49
CA GLN A 36 7.65 14.63 -10.69
C GLN A 36 6.94 15.84 -11.29
N GLU A 37 7.71 16.72 -11.94
CA GLU A 37 7.14 17.84 -12.68
C GLU A 37 6.48 17.38 -14.00
N ASP A 38 7.02 16.29 -14.57
CA ASP A 38 6.54 15.68 -15.80
C ASP A 38 5.85 14.31 -15.59
N ALA A 39 5.31 13.78 -16.68
CA ALA A 39 4.65 12.48 -16.76
C ALA A 39 5.58 11.36 -17.27
N SER A 40 6.90 11.55 -17.23
CA SER A 40 7.86 10.54 -17.71
C SER A 40 7.96 9.37 -16.73
N LEU A 41 7.89 8.15 -17.27
CA LEU A 41 8.06 6.95 -16.47
C LEU A 41 9.55 6.75 -16.22
N THR A 42 9.98 6.97 -14.98
CA THR A 42 11.37 6.77 -14.58
C THR A 42 11.53 5.34 -14.05
N LEU A 43 12.53 4.62 -14.59
CA LEU A 43 12.86 3.25 -14.24
C LEU A 43 14.25 3.17 -13.61
N THR A 44 14.49 2.14 -12.81
CA THR A 44 15.80 1.79 -12.25
C THR A 44 16.08 0.30 -12.37
N ASP A 45 17.33 -0.04 -12.65
CA ASP A 45 17.85 -1.42 -12.70
C ASP A 45 18.44 -1.88 -11.36
N ASP A 46 18.51 -1.00 -10.36
CA ASP A 46 18.95 -1.35 -9.01
C ASP A 46 18.23 -0.54 -7.91
N LEU A 47 18.57 -0.82 -6.65
CA LEU A 47 18.01 -0.14 -5.48
C LEU A 47 18.83 1.06 -5.01
N LYS A 48 19.83 1.53 -5.79
CA LYS A 48 20.71 2.67 -5.42
C LYS A 48 20.08 4.02 -5.77
N ILE A 49 18.77 4.13 -5.55
CA ILE A 49 17.98 5.31 -5.83
C ILE A 49 17.62 6.05 -4.54
N LYS A 50 17.32 7.34 -4.66
CA LYS A 50 16.68 8.13 -3.59
C LYS A 50 15.26 8.47 -4.01
N GLY A 51 14.29 7.80 -3.42
CA GLY A 51 12.90 7.91 -3.81
C GLY A 51 12.03 6.79 -3.26
N PHE A 52 10.84 6.66 -3.85
CA PHE A 52 9.90 5.57 -3.61
C PHE A 52 9.86 4.70 -4.86
N LEU A 53 9.91 3.38 -4.70
CA LEU A 53 9.97 2.43 -5.81
C LEU A 53 8.77 1.47 -5.75
N MET A 54 8.19 1.19 -6.91
CA MET A 54 7.12 0.21 -7.08
C MET A 54 7.62 -0.87 -8.06
N SER A 55 7.58 -2.13 -7.62
CA SER A 55 8.19 -3.26 -8.32
C SER A 55 7.21 -4.43 -8.40
N ARG A 56 7.36 -5.24 -9.45
CA ARG A 56 6.51 -6.42 -9.68
C ARG A 56 7.08 -7.64 -8.96
N PHE A 57 6.20 -8.57 -8.62
CA PHE A 57 6.58 -9.84 -8.00
C PHE A 57 7.37 -10.78 -8.94
N ASP A 58 6.95 -10.86 -10.21
CA ASP A 58 7.48 -11.79 -11.22
C ASP A 58 8.75 -11.27 -11.92
N SER A 59 8.84 -9.96 -12.10
CA SER A 59 9.96 -9.27 -12.73
C SER A 59 10.30 -8.01 -11.93
N PRO A 60 11.11 -8.14 -10.87
CA PRO A 60 11.30 -7.05 -9.91
C PRO A 60 12.10 -5.87 -10.45
N LEU A 61 12.90 -6.06 -11.50
CA LEU A 61 13.67 -5.00 -12.15
C LEU A 61 13.57 -5.14 -13.68
N PRO A 62 13.63 -4.04 -14.45
CA PRO A 62 13.65 -2.65 -13.97
C PRO A 62 12.33 -2.25 -13.29
N ALA A 63 12.41 -1.41 -12.27
CA ALA A 63 11.26 -0.99 -11.47
C ALA A 63 10.97 0.50 -11.65
N ALA A 64 9.68 0.87 -11.60
CA ALA A 64 9.28 2.27 -11.60
C ALA A 64 9.60 2.92 -10.26
N TYR A 65 10.11 4.15 -10.27
CA TYR A 65 10.35 4.88 -9.04
C TYR A 65 10.06 6.38 -9.21
N ILE A 66 9.70 7.04 -8.11
CA ILE A 66 9.53 8.49 -8.01
C ILE A 66 10.62 9.02 -7.10
N SER A 67 11.49 9.87 -7.65
CA SER A 67 12.61 10.45 -6.91
C SER A 67 12.13 11.37 -5.79
N ASN A 68 12.88 11.44 -4.70
CA ASN A 68 12.64 12.38 -3.61
C ASN A 68 13.17 13.81 -3.85
N LYS A 69 13.57 14.15 -5.09
CA LYS A 69 14.04 15.50 -5.44
C LYS A 69 13.02 16.58 -5.09
N ASN A 70 11.77 16.37 -5.47
CA ASN A 70 10.66 17.20 -5.04
C ASN A 70 9.96 16.49 -3.89
N HIS A 71 10.09 17.06 -2.69
CA HIS A 71 9.60 16.44 -1.46
C HIS A 71 8.83 17.46 -0.62
N LEU A 72 7.58 17.13 -0.31
CA LEU A 72 6.75 17.86 0.65
C LEU A 72 6.45 16.98 1.88
N LYS A 73 6.22 17.63 3.01
CA LYS A 73 5.83 17.00 4.27
C LYS A 73 4.60 17.70 4.82
N PHE A 74 3.67 16.91 5.34
CA PHE A 74 2.42 17.36 5.92
C PHE A 74 2.28 16.73 7.30
N GLU A 75 1.95 17.53 8.30
CA GLU A 75 1.47 16.98 9.56
C GLU A 75 0.04 16.48 9.36
N TYR A 76 -0.22 15.26 9.80
CA TYR A 76 -1.51 14.59 9.66
C TYR A 76 -1.99 14.15 11.03
N GLU A 77 -3.01 14.85 11.52
CA GLU A 77 -3.77 14.43 12.67
C GLU A 77 -5.04 13.75 12.16
N PRO A 78 -5.23 12.45 12.46
CA PRO A 78 -6.39 11.74 11.96
C PRO A 78 -7.65 12.40 12.52
N PRO A 79 -8.62 12.80 11.67
CA PRO A 79 -9.89 13.29 12.15
C PRO A 79 -10.62 12.18 12.91
N SER A 80 -11.52 12.56 13.83
CA SER A 80 -12.45 11.60 14.43
C SER A 80 -13.25 10.94 13.30
N PHE A 81 -13.06 9.64 13.12
CA PHE A 81 -13.70 8.86 12.08
C PHE A 81 -14.38 7.66 12.72
N GLU A 82 -15.70 7.67 12.70
CA GLU A 82 -16.52 6.51 13.03
C GLU A 82 -16.82 5.78 11.71
N PRO A 83 -16.28 4.57 11.49
CA PRO A 83 -16.66 3.79 10.33
C PRO A 83 -18.16 3.55 10.37
N LYS A 84 -18.86 3.88 9.29
CA LYS A 84 -20.23 3.38 9.12
C LYS A 84 -20.12 1.90 8.80
N ASP A 85 -20.72 1.06 9.64
CA ASP A 85 -20.90 -0.37 9.37
C ASP A 85 -21.79 -0.57 8.14
N GLN A 86 -21.21 -0.43 6.96
CA GLN A 86 -21.77 -0.98 5.75
C GLN A 86 -21.08 -2.30 5.51
N ILE A 87 -21.74 -3.38 5.93
CA ILE A 87 -21.41 -4.72 5.46
C ILE A 87 -21.78 -4.76 3.98
N ALA A 88 -20.86 -4.32 3.12
CA ALA A 88 -20.95 -4.62 1.71
C ALA A 88 -20.82 -6.14 1.59
N SER A 89 -21.88 -6.79 1.12
CA SER A 89 -21.80 -8.20 0.70
C SER A 89 -20.91 -8.27 -0.53
N ILE A 90 -19.61 -8.40 -0.31
CA ILE A 90 -18.64 -8.61 -1.37
C ILE A 90 -18.74 -10.09 -1.76
N HIS A 91 -19.70 -10.41 -2.63
CA HIS A 91 -19.78 -11.73 -3.23
C HIS A 91 -18.60 -11.92 -4.19
N SER A 92 -17.53 -12.55 -3.69
CA SER A 92 -16.46 -13.01 -4.58
C SER A 92 -17.01 -14.12 -5.48
N LYS A 93 -17.07 -13.88 -6.79
CA LYS A 93 -17.40 -14.91 -7.79
C LYS A 93 -16.44 -16.11 -7.74
N ASN A 94 -15.29 -15.95 -7.08
CA ASN A 94 -14.18 -16.89 -7.07
C ASN A 94 -14.06 -17.73 -5.79
N LYS A 95 -14.99 -17.62 -4.82
CA LYS A 95 -14.87 -18.31 -3.52
C LYS A 95 -14.62 -19.81 -3.68
N THR A 96 -15.43 -20.50 -4.47
CA THR A 96 -15.32 -21.94 -4.70
C THR A 96 -13.97 -22.32 -5.34
N SER A 97 -13.56 -21.57 -6.37
CA SER A 97 -12.27 -21.79 -7.04
C SER A 97 -11.09 -21.60 -6.07
N PHE A 98 -11.14 -20.57 -5.23
CA PHE A 98 -10.10 -20.31 -4.24
C PHE A 98 -10.01 -21.41 -3.18
N VAL A 99 -11.17 -21.89 -2.66
CA VAL A 99 -11.20 -23.02 -1.72
C VAL A 99 -10.62 -24.29 -2.35
N ASN A 100 -10.92 -24.56 -3.63
CA ASN A 100 -10.32 -25.69 -4.34
C ASN A 100 -8.80 -25.56 -4.47
N MET A 101 -8.28 -24.37 -4.79
CA MET A 101 -6.85 -24.09 -4.84
C MET A 101 -6.16 -24.31 -3.48
N VAL A 102 -6.80 -23.88 -2.38
CA VAL A 102 -6.34 -24.14 -1.02
C VAL A 102 -6.28 -25.64 -0.73
N ASN A 103 -7.31 -26.40 -1.12
CA ASN A 103 -7.34 -27.85 -0.92
C ASN A 103 -6.25 -28.58 -1.70
N ILE A 104 -5.99 -28.19 -2.96
CA ILE A 104 -4.88 -28.72 -3.76
C ILE A 104 -3.54 -28.41 -3.07
N THR A 105 -3.38 -27.18 -2.59
CA THR A 105 -2.17 -26.75 -1.86
C THR A 105 -1.94 -27.59 -0.61
N LYS A 106 -2.99 -27.86 0.18
CA LYS A 106 -2.91 -28.74 1.36
C LYS A 106 -2.46 -30.15 0.99
N LYS A 107 -2.95 -30.72 -0.11
CA LYS A 107 -2.50 -32.04 -0.61
C LYS A 107 -1.02 -32.04 -0.99
N ALA A 108 -0.55 -30.99 -1.68
CA ALA A 108 0.86 -30.85 -2.03
C ALA A 108 1.76 -30.78 -0.78
N ILE A 109 1.34 -30.03 0.25
CA ILE A 109 2.05 -29.96 1.53
C ILE A 109 2.06 -31.31 2.25
N ALA A 110 0.90 -31.97 2.35
CA ALA A 110 0.78 -33.28 2.99
C ALA A 110 1.62 -34.38 2.31
N SER A 111 1.78 -34.30 0.98
CA SER A 111 2.64 -35.21 0.22
C SER A 111 4.15 -34.98 0.42
N GLY A 112 4.54 -33.97 1.20
CA GLY A 112 5.94 -33.60 1.44
C GLY A 112 6.60 -32.80 0.31
N ARG A 113 5.90 -32.57 -0.82
CA ARG A 113 6.42 -31.79 -1.96
C ARG A 113 6.69 -30.33 -1.62
N LEU A 114 5.91 -29.75 -0.70
CA LEU A 114 6.04 -28.37 -0.24
C LEU A 114 5.96 -28.31 1.28
N LYS A 115 6.64 -27.33 1.90
CA LYS A 115 6.53 -27.07 3.35
C LYS A 115 5.48 -26.01 3.68
N LYS A 116 5.37 -24.98 2.85
CA LYS A 116 4.38 -23.89 2.94
C LYS A 116 4.18 -23.29 1.56
N LEU A 117 2.96 -22.84 1.26
CA LEU A 117 2.64 -22.08 0.06
C LEU A 117 1.59 -21.03 0.40
N VAL A 118 1.82 -19.80 -0.02
CA VAL A 118 0.84 -18.71 0.05
C VAL A 118 0.14 -18.64 -1.30
N VAL A 119 -1.18 -18.83 -1.31
CA VAL A 119 -2.01 -18.68 -2.51
C VAL A 119 -2.82 -17.38 -2.40
N ALA A 120 -2.97 -16.67 -3.51
CA ALA A 120 -3.67 -15.39 -3.56
C ALA A 120 -4.96 -15.50 -4.39
N SER A 121 -5.95 -14.67 -4.07
CA SER A 121 -7.10 -14.40 -4.91
C SER A 121 -7.33 -12.90 -5.01
N LYS A 122 -8.09 -12.47 -6.01
CA LYS A 122 -8.44 -11.06 -6.20
C LYS A 122 -9.94 -10.87 -6.19
N ILE A 123 -10.35 -9.70 -5.71
CA ILE A 123 -11.70 -9.18 -5.81
C ILE A 123 -11.64 -7.99 -6.77
N THR A 124 -12.54 -7.95 -7.74
CA THR A 124 -12.66 -6.85 -8.68
C THR A 124 -13.99 -6.16 -8.45
N LEU A 125 -13.93 -4.86 -8.17
CA LEU A 125 -15.10 -4.01 -7.96
C LEU A 125 -15.14 -2.99 -9.10
N ASN A 126 -16.25 -2.96 -9.83
CA ASN A 126 -16.48 -1.99 -10.91
C ASN A 126 -17.19 -0.76 -10.35
N GLN A 127 -16.52 -0.04 -9.43
CA GLN A 127 -17.05 1.16 -8.80
C GLN A 127 -16.02 2.29 -8.87
N LYS A 128 -16.52 3.52 -8.97
CA LYS A 128 -15.67 4.69 -8.84
C LYS A 128 -15.15 4.76 -7.41
N VAL A 129 -13.86 5.03 -7.25
CA VAL A 129 -13.23 5.25 -5.95
C VAL A 129 -12.86 6.72 -5.86
N GLU A 130 -13.29 7.39 -4.79
CA GLU A 130 -12.86 8.75 -4.47
C GLU A 130 -11.45 8.67 -3.85
N ASN A 131 -10.43 8.86 -4.69
CA ASN A 131 -9.01 8.60 -4.37
C ASN A 131 -8.54 9.22 -3.05
N LEU A 132 -8.77 10.53 -2.86
CA LEU A 132 -8.33 11.25 -1.67
C LEU A 132 -9.07 10.77 -0.42
N GLN A 133 -10.38 10.59 -0.52
CA GLN A 133 -11.19 10.10 0.60
C GLN A 133 -10.74 8.69 1.03
N PHE A 134 -10.50 7.80 0.07
CA PHE A 134 -10.03 6.45 0.35
C PHE A 134 -8.64 6.45 1.00
N PHE A 135 -7.72 7.30 0.51
CA PHE A 135 -6.41 7.50 1.13
C PHE A 135 -6.50 8.04 2.56
N SER A 136 -7.32 9.07 2.79
CA SER A 136 -7.56 9.63 4.13
C SER A 136 -8.13 8.60 5.10
N HIS A 137 -9.08 7.76 4.66
CA HIS A 137 -9.57 6.66 5.50
C HIS A 137 -8.45 5.69 5.89
N LEU A 138 -7.54 5.34 4.97
CA LEU A 138 -6.43 4.45 5.31
C LEU A 138 -5.45 5.09 6.30
N LEU A 139 -5.16 6.38 6.15
CA LEU A 139 -4.31 7.11 7.09
C LEU A 139 -4.90 7.09 8.51
N THR A 140 -6.22 7.28 8.64
CA THR A 140 -6.90 7.25 9.94
C THR A 140 -7.00 5.85 10.52
N LEU A 141 -7.44 4.86 9.74
CA LEU A 141 -7.78 3.52 10.24
C LEU A 141 -6.57 2.62 10.51
N TYR A 142 -5.41 2.87 9.88
CA TYR A 142 -4.25 1.97 9.96
C TYR A 142 -2.99 2.65 10.50
N PRO A 143 -2.99 3.21 11.74
CA PRO A 143 -1.85 3.93 12.34
C PRO A 143 -0.56 3.11 12.41
N ASN A 144 -0.68 1.77 12.52
CA ASN A 144 0.45 0.86 12.64
C ASN A 144 1.02 0.39 11.29
N ALA A 145 0.40 0.75 10.17
CA ALA A 145 0.83 0.33 8.83
C ALA A 145 1.61 1.43 8.11
N MET A 146 2.43 1.03 7.12
CA MET A 146 2.89 1.93 6.08
C MET A 146 1.74 2.17 5.12
N VAL A 147 1.20 3.38 5.12
CA VAL A 147 0.11 3.78 4.22
C VAL A 147 0.71 4.52 3.04
N TYR A 148 0.32 4.20 1.82
CA TYR A 148 0.79 4.87 0.61
C TYR A 148 -0.30 5.02 -0.44
N PHE A 149 -0.19 6.08 -1.24
CA PHE A 149 -0.94 6.32 -2.47
C PHE A 149 0.06 6.69 -3.56
N TRP A 150 0.30 5.76 -4.46
CA TRP A 150 1.14 5.92 -5.64
C TRP A 150 0.26 6.18 -6.86
N HIS A 151 0.61 7.18 -7.65
CA HIS A 151 -0.04 7.47 -8.93
C HIS A 151 1.01 7.77 -9.99
N HIS A 152 0.84 7.14 -11.15
CA HIS A 152 1.60 7.48 -12.35
C HIS A 152 0.64 7.65 -13.53
N PRO A 153 0.67 8.78 -14.26
CA PRO A 153 -0.29 9.09 -15.33
C PRO A 153 -0.21 8.14 -16.52
N LYS A 154 0.98 7.59 -16.80
CA LYS A 154 1.21 6.56 -17.83
C LYS A 154 1.18 5.12 -17.28
N GLY A 155 0.87 4.97 -16.00
CA GLY A 155 0.91 3.70 -15.29
C GLY A 155 -0.36 3.48 -14.48
N GLU A 156 -0.24 2.73 -13.41
CA GLU A 156 -1.36 2.41 -12.52
C GLU A 156 -1.34 3.26 -11.25
N THR A 157 -2.50 3.34 -10.60
CA THR A 157 -2.64 3.87 -9.25
C THR A 157 -2.63 2.71 -8.27
N TRP A 158 -1.76 2.78 -7.27
CA TRP A 158 -1.63 1.78 -6.22
C TRP A 158 -1.83 2.45 -4.88
N ILE A 159 -2.72 1.88 -4.07
CA ILE A 159 -3.00 2.36 -2.72
C ILE A 159 -2.95 1.18 -1.76
N GLY A 160 -2.34 1.37 -0.59
CA GLY A 160 -2.22 0.29 0.37
C GLY A 160 -1.85 0.75 1.77
N ALA A 161 -2.12 -0.11 2.73
CA ALA A 161 -1.71 0.01 4.13
C ALA A 161 -0.98 -1.29 4.51
N SER A 162 0.31 -1.40 4.18
CA SER A 162 1.09 -2.61 4.45
C SER A 162 1.51 -2.64 5.92
N PRO A 163 1.13 -3.66 6.70
CA PRO A 163 1.63 -3.83 8.05
C PRO A 163 3.05 -4.42 8.08
N GLU A 164 3.50 -5.02 6.96
CA GLU A 164 4.76 -5.77 6.91
C GLU A 164 5.89 -4.96 6.27
N GLN A 165 6.99 -4.83 7.02
CA GLN A 165 8.25 -4.33 6.50
C GLN A 165 9.02 -5.48 5.86
N LEU A 166 9.24 -5.39 4.54
CA LEU A 166 10.07 -6.35 3.82
C LEU A 166 11.51 -6.34 4.36
N PHE A 167 12.18 -5.19 4.28
CA PHE A 167 13.43 -4.94 5.00
C PHE A 167 13.72 -3.43 5.10
N SER A 168 14.66 -3.06 5.97
CA SER A 168 15.33 -1.77 5.99
C SER A 168 16.83 -1.96 6.28
N VAL A 169 17.66 -1.08 5.73
CA VAL A 169 19.11 -1.08 5.96
C VAL A 169 19.51 0.26 6.57
N GLN A 170 20.05 0.23 7.79
CA GLN A 170 20.53 1.42 8.50
C GLN A 170 21.85 1.11 9.20
N SER A 171 22.88 1.95 9.01
CA SER A 171 24.19 1.78 9.66
C SER A 171 24.75 0.36 9.55
N SER A 172 24.70 -0.22 8.33
CA SER A 172 25.12 -1.60 8.03
C SER A 172 24.33 -2.70 8.76
N ARG A 173 23.14 -2.39 9.30
CA ARG A 173 22.21 -3.36 9.89
C ARG A 173 21.02 -3.58 8.97
N LEU A 174 20.73 -4.84 8.68
CA LEU A 174 19.51 -5.27 7.99
C LEU A 174 18.43 -5.59 9.03
N ILE A 175 17.27 -4.96 8.90
CA ILE A 175 16.10 -5.20 9.75
C ILE A 175 14.98 -5.72 8.85
N THR A 176 14.42 -6.88 9.17
CA THR A 176 13.29 -7.48 8.45
C THR A 176 12.24 -7.93 9.47
N MET A 177 11.04 -8.22 8.98
CA MET A 177 9.96 -8.76 9.79
C MET A 177 9.39 -9.99 9.10
N ALA A 178 8.87 -10.92 9.90
CA ALA A 178 8.10 -12.05 9.42
C ALA A 178 6.74 -12.03 10.13
N LEU A 179 5.68 -11.66 9.41
CA LEU A 179 4.32 -11.71 9.90
C LEU A 179 3.63 -12.98 9.39
N ALA A 180 3.14 -13.82 10.30
CA ALA A 180 2.32 -14.98 9.97
C ALA A 180 1.39 -15.32 11.14
N GLY A 181 0.18 -15.78 10.80
CA GLY A 181 -0.91 -15.96 11.76
C GLY A 181 -1.78 -14.72 11.81
N THR A 182 -3.09 -14.92 11.70
CA THR A 182 -4.08 -13.84 11.72
C THR A 182 -5.23 -14.27 12.61
N LEU A 183 -5.54 -13.46 13.62
CA LEU A 183 -6.75 -13.60 14.41
C LEU A 183 -7.85 -12.78 13.75
N PRO A 184 -9.08 -13.30 13.64
CA PRO A 184 -10.23 -12.48 13.25
C PRO A 184 -10.39 -11.34 14.24
N TYR A 185 -10.70 -10.14 13.74
CA TYR A 185 -11.02 -9.01 14.61
C TYR A 185 -12.25 -9.34 15.47
N ASN A 186 -12.12 -9.16 16.78
CA ASN A 186 -13.19 -9.34 17.76
C ASN A 186 -13.46 -7.99 18.44
N ILE A 187 -14.69 -7.48 18.29
CA ILE A 187 -15.13 -6.19 18.85
C ILE A 187 -15.06 -6.13 20.40
N HIS A 188 -14.94 -7.29 21.05
CA HIS A 188 -14.87 -7.41 22.51
C HIS A 188 -13.45 -7.62 23.05
N GLU A 189 -12.46 -7.79 22.17
CA GLU A 189 -11.07 -7.91 22.57
C GLU A 189 -10.37 -6.54 22.52
N VAL A 190 -9.68 -6.19 23.60
CA VAL A 190 -8.76 -5.05 23.62
C VAL A 190 -7.42 -5.57 23.10
N TYR A 191 -6.98 -5.05 21.96
CA TYR A 191 -5.68 -5.37 21.38
C TYR A 191 -4.69 -4.28 21.79
N ASP A 192 -3.65 -4.66 22.54
CA ASP A 192 -2.53 -3.79 22.95
C ASP A 192 -1.55 -3.45 21.80
#